data_AF-A0AAW4WY08-F1
#
_entry.id   AF-A0AAW4WY08-F1
#
_cell.length_a   1.000
_cell.length_b   1.000
_cell.length_c   1.000
_cell.angle_alpha   90.00
_cell.angle_beta   90.00
_cell.angle_gamma   90.00
#
_symmetry.space_group_name_H-M   'P 1'
#
loop_
_entity.id
_entity.type
_entity.pdbx_description
1 polymer ?
#
loop_
_entity_poly.entity_id
_entity_poly.type
_entity_poly.pdbx_seq_one_letter_code
_entity_poly.pdbx_strand_id
1 'polypeptide(L)'
;VNGQEVGYSEDSKNPAEFLINNYLKPGKNSLVIKIFRWSTGSYLECQDFWRMSGIERDVFLFSQPKTHIKDFNVVSTLDDT
;
A
#
# COMPACT_ATOMS: atom_id res chain seq x y z
N VAL A 1 1.92 0.66 13.86
CA VAL A 1 0.59 0.99 14.43
C VAL A 1 0.63 0.81 15.94
N ASN A 2 0.18 1.79 16.73
CA ASN A 2 0.16 1.72 18.20
C ASN A 2 1.50 1.29 18.84
N GLY A 3 2.62 1.77 18.30
CA GLY A 3 3.97 1.43 18.76
C GLY A 3 4.53 0.09 18.27
N GLN A 4 3.76 -0.69 17.52
CA GLN A 4 4.18 -1.97 16.94
C GLN A 4 4.47 -1.82 15.43
N GLU A 5 5.52 -2.47 14.96
CA GLU A 5 5.86 -2.55 13.53
C GLU A 5 4.90 -3.52 12.82
N VAL A 6 4.42 -3.12 11.64
CA VAL A 6 3.47 -3.92 10.84
C VAL A 6 4.16 -4.50 9.60
N GLY A 7 5.06 -3.75 8.99
CA GLY A 7 5.80 -4.19 7.82
C GLY A 7 6.49 -3.03 7.09
N TYR A 8 6.96 -3.33 5.88
CA TYR A 8 7.77 -2.47 5.02
C TYR A 8 7.37 -2.67 3.55
N SER A 9 7.53 -1.63 2.72
CA SER A 9 7.36 -1.65 1.26
C SER A 9 8.37 -0.73 0.59
N GLU A 10 8.76 -1.04 -0.65
CA GLU A 10 9.89 -0.39 -1.34
C GLU A 10 9.58 0.07 -2.77
N ASP A 11 8.50 -0.40 -3.39
CA ASP A 11 8.02 0.11 -4.68
C ASP A 11 7.26 1.43 -4.46
N SER A 12 7.67 2.50 -5.13
CA SER A 12 7.11 3.84 -4.94
C SER A 12 5.85 4.13 -5.78
N LYS A 13 5.42 3.20 -6.65
CA LYS A 13 4.33 3.44 -7.62
C LYS A 13 3.20 2.42 -7.58
N ASN A 14 3.38 1.28 -6.90
CA ASN A 14 2.29 0.34 -6.61
C ASN A 14 1.72 0.53 -5.18
N PRO A 15 0.46 0.14 -4.92
CA PRO A 15 -0.12 0.20 -3.58
C PRO A 15 0.58 -0.80 -2.65
N ALA A 16 0.65 -0.44 -1.36
CA ALA A 16 1.09 -1.33 -0.30
C ALA A 16 -0.03 -1.46 0.74
N GLU A 17 -0.51 -2.69 0.95
CA GLU A 17 -1.61 -2.99 1.87
C GLU A 17 -1.11 -3.81 3.05
N PHE A 18 -1.58 -3.46 4.25
CA PHE A 18 -1.20 -4.14 5.49
C PHE A 18 -2.46 -4.51 6.28
N LEU A 19 -2.59 -5.79 6.64
CA LEU A 19 -3.66 -6.25 7.53
C LEU A 19 -3.33 -5.84 8.97
N ILE A 20 -4.10 -4.88 9.51
CA ILE A 20 -3.82 -4.29 10.84
C ILE A 20 -4.75 -4.76 11.96
N ASN A 21 -5.60 -5.77 11.75
CA ASN A 21 -6.63 -6.19 12.72
C ASN A 21 -6.08 -6.44 14.13
N ASN A 22 -4.94 -7.12 14.24
CA ASN A 22 -4.32 -7.47 15.52
C ASN A 22 -3.59 -6.30 16.20
N TYR A 23 -3.45 -5.17 15.51
CA TYR A 23 -2.73 -3.99 15.99
C TYR A 23 -3.67 -2.87 16.44
N LEU A 24 -4.96 -2.98 16.16
CA LEU A 24 -5.97 -1.97 16.47
C LEU A 24 -6.61 -2.20 17.84
N LYS A 25 -7.05 -1.11 18.46
CA LYS A 25 -7.87 -1.11 19.68
C LYS A 25 -9.11 -0.24 19.51
N PRO A 26 -10.20 -0.45 20.28
CA PRO A 26 -11.34 0.45 20.27
C PRO A 26 -10.93 1.90 20.58
N GLY A 27 -11.51 2.86 19.86
CA GLY A 27 -11.25 4.29 20.05
C GLY A 27 -9.99 4.78 19.35
N LYS A 28 -9.16 5.55 20.08
CA LYS A 28 -8.02 6.27 19.50
C LYS A 28 -6.85 5.32 19.20
N ASN A 29 -6.37 5.36 17.96
CA ASN A 29 -5.21 4.63 17.48
C ASN A 29 -4.15 5.62 16.95
N SER A 30 -2.88 5.20 16.92
CA SER A 30 -1.80 5.97 16.31
C SER A 30 -1.15 5.22 15.15
N LEU A 31 -0.91 5.94 14.06
CA LEU A 31 -0.14 5.49 12.90
C LEU A 31 1.16 6.28 12.85
N VAL A 32 2.27 5.57 12.64
CA VAL A 32 3.60 6.15 12.45
C VAL A 32 4.19 5.49 11.20
N ILE A 33 4.64 6.30 10.25
CA ILE A 33 5.26 5.86 9.00
C ILE A 33 6.69 6.42 8.98
N LYS A 34 7.68 5.55 8.73
CA LYS A 34 9.08 5.93 8.55
C LYS A 34 9.38 5.91 7.06
N ILE A 35 9.70 7.05 6.47
CA ILE A 35 9.97 7.18 5.04
C ILE A 35 11.46 7.45 4.85
N PHE A 36 12.11 6.62 4.05
CA PHE A 36 13.50 6.80 3.64
C PHE A 36 13.54 7.34 2.22
N ARG A 37 14.39 8.34 1.98
CA ARG A 37 14.56 8.94 0.65
C ARG A 37 15.24 8.01 -0.35
N TRP A 38 16.13 7.15 0.13
CA TRP A 38 16.88 6.20 -0.69
C TRP A 38 16.82 4.82 -0.07
N SER A 39 16.70 3.82 -0.94
CA SER A 39 16.62 2.40 -0.63
C SER A 39 17.30 1.59 -1.75
N THR A 40 17.25 0.27 -1.67
CA THR A 40 17.72 -0.58 -2.78
C THR A 40 16.85 -0.44 -4.03
N GLY A 41 15.55 -0.20 -3.87
CA GLY A 41 14.59 0.09 -4.94
C GLY A 41 14.92 1.35 -5.73
N SER A 42 15.60 2.32 -5.12
CA SER A 42 16.04 3.54 -5.82
C SER A 42 16.96 3.27 -7.01
N TYR A 43 17.66 2.12 -7.06
CA TYR A 43 18.44 1.71 -8.22
C TYR A 43 17.57 1.31 -9.42
N LEU A 44 16.35 0.84 -9.17
CA LEU A 44 15.36 0.46 -10.19
C LEU A 44 14.43 1.63 -10.56
N GLU A 45 14.39 2.67 -9.72
CA GLU A 45 13.57 3.88 -9.90
C GLU A 45 14.43 5.09 -10.32
N CYS A 46 15.26 4.90 -11.34
CA CYS A 46 16.21 5.89 -11.84
C CYS A 46 15.76 6.55 -13.16
N GLN A 47 14.47 6.93 -13.24
CA GLN A 47 13.95 7.60 -14.41
C GLN A 47 14.43 9.07 -14.49
N ASP A 48 14.31 9.66 -15.69
CA ASP A 48 14.64 11.05 -15.99
C ASP A 48 13.55 12.03 -15.49
N PHE A 49 13.47 12.19 -14.17
CA PHE A 49 12.61 13.17 -13.50
C PHE A 49 13.15 13.59 -12.11
N TRP A 50 12.47 14.54 -11.46
CA TRP A 50 12.82 15.06 -10.12
C TRP A 50 12.78 14.00 -9.01
N ARG A 51 13.86 13.89 -8.23
CA ARG A 51 13.92 12.96 -7.08
C ARG A 51 13.14 13.48 -5.87
N MET A 52 11.86 13.13 -5.82
CA MET A 52 10.92 13.44 -4.73
C MET A 52 10.90 12.34 -3.66
N SER A 53 10.27 12.64 -2.51
CA SER A 53 10.09 11.69 -1.40
C SER A 53 8.89 12.09 -0.57
N GLY A 54 8.25 11.13 0.07
CA GLY A 54 7.13 11.36 0.98
C GLY A 54 5.92 10.52 0.63
N ILE A 55 4.76 10.94 1.14
CA ILE A 55 3.46 10.34 0.82
C ILE A 55 2.93 11.06 -0.42
N GLU A 56 3.03 10.40 -1.58
CA GLU A 56 2.67 10.97 -2.89
C GLU A 56 1.21 10.73 -3.28
N ARG A 57 0.51 9.81 -2.58
CA ARG A 57 -0.86 9.38 -2.85
C ARG A 57 -1.66 9.17 -1.56
N ASP A 58 -2.96 8.96 -1.71
CA ASP A 58 -3.89 8.82 -0.58
C ASP A 58 -3.53 7.66 0.35
N VAL A 59 -3.78 7.89 1.64
CA VAL A 59 -3.69 6.88 2.70
C VAL A 59 -5.05 6.77 3.35
N PHE A 60 -5.65 5.58 3.33
CA PHE A 60 -6.97 5.35 3.89
C PHE A 60 -7.03 3.99 4.62
N LEU A 61 -8.09 3.82 5.39
CA LEU A 61 -8.47 2.55 6.00
C LEU A 61 -9.81 2.10 5.43
N PHE A 62 -9.95 0.81 5.22
CA PHE A 62 -11.21 0.20 4.89
C PHE A 62 -11.38 -1.10 5.69
N SER A 63 -12.60 -1.60 5.75
CA SER A 63 -12.94 -2.83 6.46
C SER A 63 -13.79 -3.71 5.56
N GLN A 64 -13.57 -5.02 5.65
CA GLN A 64 -14.36 -6.03 4.94
C GLN A 64 -14.86 -7.09 5.94
N PRO A 65 -16.01 -7.72 5.68
CA PRO A 65 -16.48 -8.86 6.47
C PRO A 65 -15.51 -10.05 6.36
N LYS A 66 -15.65 -11.02 7.28
CA LYS A 66 -14.81 -12.24 7.28
C LYS A 66 -14.87 -13.01 5.95
N THR A 67 -16.00 -12.94 5.26
CA THR A 67 -16.20 -13.52 3.93
C THR A 67 -16.43 -12.38 2.95
N HIS A 68 -15.47 -12.17 2.03
CA HIS A 68 -15.52 -11.14 1.01
C HIS A 68 -14.83 -11.64 -0.27
N ILE A 69 -15.11 -10.97 -1.40
CA ILE A 69 -14.38 -11.17 -2.64
C ILE A 69 -13.04 -10.43 -2.50
N LYS A 70 -11.92 -11.15 -2.59
CA LYS A 70 -10.58 -10.58 -2.50
C LYS A 70 -10.09 -10.03 -3.84
N ASP A 71 -10.32 -10.80 -4.90
CA ASP A 71 -9.86 -10.51 -6.24
C ASP A 71 -10.81 -11.16 -7.24
N PHE A 72 -10.93 -10.56 -8.43
CA PHE A 72 -11.68 -11.12 -9.53
C PHE A 72 -11.06 -10.64 -10.84
N ASN A 73 -11.09 -11.49 -11.86
CA ASN A 73 -10.61 -11.15 -13.19
C ASN A 73 -11.77 -11.21 -14.17
N VAL A 74 -11.84 -10.23 -15.08
CA VAL A 74 -12.84 -10.16 -16.14
C VAL A 74 -12.11 -10.20 -17.48
N VAL A 75 -12.43 -11.21 -18.28
CA VAL A 75 -11.98 -11.30 -19.67
C VAL A 75 -13.23 -11.24 -20.54
N SER A 76 -13.36 -10.13 -21.28
CA SER A 76 -14.42 -9.96 -22.27
C SER A 76 -13.80 -9.98 -23.65
N THR A 77 -14.15 -10.98 -24.45
CA THR A 77 -13.75 -11.06 -25.86
C THR A 77 -14.82 -10.46 -26.75
N LEU A 78 -14.45 -10.15 -27.99
CA LEU A 78 -15.40 -9.88 -29.07
C LEU A 78 -15.69 -11.20 -29.81
N ASP A 79 -16.75 -11.22 -30.61
CA ASP A 79 -16.95 -12.26 -31.62
C ASP A 79 -16.00 -12.04 -32.82
N ASP A 80 -15.84 -13.07 -33.64
CA ASP A 80 -14.88 -13.07 -34.75
C ASP A 80 -15.36 -12.27 -35.99
N THR A 81 -16.45 -11.51 -35.89
CA THR A 81 -17.07 -10.75 -37.00
C THR A 81 -17.11 -9.26 -36.77
#